data_AF-A0A8B6EVW0-F1
#
_entry.id   AF-A0A8B6EVW0-F1
#
_cell.length_a   1.000
_cell.length_b   1.000
_cell.length_c   1.000
_cell.angle_alpha   90.00
_cell.angle_beta   90.00
_cell.angle_gamma   90.00
#
_symmetry.space_group_name_H-M   'P 1'
#
loop_
_entity.id
_entity.type
_entity.pdbx_description
1 polymer ?
#
loop_
_entity_poly.entity_id
_entity_poly.type
_entity_poly.pdbx_seq_one_letter_code
_entity_poly.pdbx_strand_id
1 'polypeptide(L)'
;MMAENYTKELNQKNVREKLNSEKIKLWLPPYTTESDEKGDIPKDLVDRFSKDLKLPEDEITEIFESLRVHAIQKLQERNKFQESGLATIKVKISGQKSKEESKHSLTSVEISLDSKGQDFRKTISDRIGIPQDQLKIICQGKVVGNDTTLKEQNVKNSSQVLVLCLSLSESEAAKQQLEITKFMSTKKAAELLSTQAGKDDDDFEIQIADQSGRPLQLPAEEKKALSLAMTLHEKGRVALKKKEIAQALLLLLEADKEFSKCRADILNAVDNYAVLCLDIVWCYLCLKNVEDLPDAEKRLNMSEDCFIRSYGSNFERLNAVKGGSGTELALFMRLHLLQGIVAFHQHRLQDARRLLSKKKEDLEALYLSCRNYNGKMEGCHLEGDIPLVRQPFFRQPITLTAHYSDSPLFRQPNILTAQ
;
A
#
# COMPACT_ATOMS: atom_id res chain seq x y z
N MET A 1 17.45 22.72 3.93
CA MET A 1 16.24 22.32 4.69
C MET A 1 15.93 20.81 4.62
N MET A 2 15.52 20.21 3.49
CA MET A 2 15.20 18.76 3.45
C MET A 2 16.41 17.83 3.70
N ALA A 3 17.57 18.14 3.11
CA ALA A 3 18.79 17.34 3.29
C ALA A 3 19.37 17.45 4.72
N GLU A 4 19.27 18.63 5.34
CA GLU A 4 19.71 18.87 6.72
C GLU A 4 18.84 18.09 7.71
N ASN A 5 17.51 18.09 7.53
CA ASN A 5 16.61 17.35 8.41
C ASN A 5 16.85 15.83 8.31
N TYR A 6 17.07 15.32 7.10
CA TYR A 6 17.41 13.91 6.89
C TYR A 6 18.74 13.52 7.54
N THR A 7 19.75 14.39 7.45
CA THR A 7 21.07 14.14 8.05
C THR A 7 20.96 14.09 9.57
N LYS A 8 20.17 14.99 10.17
CA LYS A 8 19.88 14.99 11.61
C LYS A 8 19.17 13.70 12.06
N GLU A 9 18.16 13.26 11.32
CA GLU A 9 17.44 11.99 11.61
C GLU A 9 18.36 10.76 11.48
N LEU A 10 19.23 10.74 10.47
CA LEU A 10 20.23 9.69 10.26
C LEU A 10 21.24 9.64 11.42
N ASN A 11 21.76 10.80 11.82
CA ASN A 11 22.69 10.91 12.95
C ASN A 11 22.03 10.44 14.25
N GLN A 12 20.79 10.85 14.50
CA GLN A 12 20.01 10.38 15.64
C GLN A 12 19.79 8.86 15.63
N LYS A 13 19.54 8.26 14.46
CA LYS A 13 19.43 6.80 14.31
C LYS A 13 20.75 6.10 14.64
N ASN A 14 21.86 6.55 14.08
CA ASN A 14 23.18 5.95 14.31
C ASN A 14 23.58 6.00 15.79
N VAL A 15 23.35 7.14 16.44
CA VAL A 15 23.58 7.30 17.88
C VAL A 15 22.69 6.35 18.68
N ARG A 16 21.41 6.23 18.33
CA ARG A 16 20.46 5.31 18.98
C ARG A 16 20.88 3.84 18.85
N GLU A 17 21.31 3.42 17.65
CA GLU A 17 21.79 2.05 17.41
C GLU A 17 23.03 1.74 18.24
N LYS A 18 23.96 2.69 18.33
CA LYS A 18 25.15 2.55 19.16
C LYS A 18 24.81 2.47 20.65
N LEU A 19 23.95 3.36 21.16
CA LEU A 19 23.46 3.29 22.55
C LEU A 19 22.82 1.93 22.86
N ASN A 20 22.03 1.39 21.94
CA ASN A 20 21.41 0.07 22.08
C ASN A 20 22.45 -1.06 22.10
N SER A 21 23.48 -0.99 21.24
CA SER A 21 24.56 -1.99 21.20
C SER A 21 25.37 -2.05 22.50
N GLU A 22 25.59 -0.89 23.11
CA GLU A 22 26.28 -0.75 24.41
C GLU A 22 25.32 -0.88 25.61
N LYS A 23 24.02 -1.12 25.36
CA LYS A 23 22.95 -1.24 26.37
C LYS A 23 22.83 -0.03 27.31
N ILE A 24 23.18 1.16 26.82
CA ILE A 24 23.10 2.42 27.57
C ILE A 24 21.63 2.90 27.58
N LYS A 25 21.08 3.10 28.78
CA LYS A 25 19.71 3.55 28.98
C LYS A 25 19.71 4.98 29.50
N LEU A 26 19.45 5.93 28.62
CA LEU A 26 19.47 7.37 28.95
C LEU A 26 18.38 7.79 29.94
N TRP A 27 17.36 6.98 30.16
CA TRP A 27 16.29 7.25 31.13
C TRP A 27 16.61 6.77 32.56
N LEU A 28 17.82 6.26 32.81
CA LEU A 28 18.27 5.85 34.13
C LEU A 28 19.34 6.82 34.66
N PRO A 29 19.57 6.88 35.99
CA PRO A 29 20.71 7.58 36.56
C PRO A 29 22.04 7.04 36.00
N PRO A 30 23.07 7.88 35.78
CA PRO A 30 23.16 9.31 36.12
C PRO A 30 22.54 10.28 35.10
N TYR A 31 22.06 9.79 33.96
CA TYR A 31 21.63 10.60 32.81
C TYR A 31 20.28 11.31 33.02
N THR A 32 19.41 10.72 33.83
CA THR A 32 18.12 11.28 34.24
C THR A 32 18.04 11.24 35.77
N THR A 33 17.59 12.36 36.36
CA THR A 33 17.37 12.48 37.80
C THR A 33 16.08 11.78 38.22
N GLU A 34 15.84 11.62 39.53
CA GLU A 34 14.58 11.05 40.05
C GLU A 34 13.34 11.89 39.69
N SER A 35 13.52 13.14 39.26
CA SER A 35 12.44 14.05 38.83
C SER A 35 12.27 14.12 37.31
N ASP A 36 12.79 13.13 36.55
CA ASP A 36 12.79 13.09 35.07
C ASP A 36 13.58 14.25 34.39
N GLU A 37 14.29 15.06 35.17
CA GLU A 37 15.10 16.17 34.67
C GLU A 37 16.44 15.68 34.11
N LYS A 38 17.11 16.55 33.35
CA LYS A 38 18.42 16.29 32.75
C LYS A 38 19.44 16.04 33.87
N GLY A 39 19.96 14.82 33.91
CA GLY A 39 21.06 14.44 34.79
C GLY A 39 22.43 14.73 34.16
N ASP A 40 23.47 14.11 34.70
CA ASP A 40 24.83 14.31 34.23
C ASP A 40 25.15 13.33 33.09
N ILE A 41 25.54 13.88 31.94
CA ILE A 41 26.01 13.11 30.79
C ILE A 41 27.54 13.18 30.83
N PRO A 42 28.24 12.06 31.14
CA PRO A 42 29.70 12.07 31.22
C PRO A 42 30.33 12.56 29.92
N LYS A 43 31.21 13.56 30.01
CA LYS A 43 31.91 14.12 28.85
C LYS A 43 32.71 13.06 28.08
N ASP A 44 33.28 12.09 28.79
CA ASP A 44 33.97 10.94 28.20
C ASP A 44 33.07 10.10 27.29
N LEU A 45 31.76 10.01 27.59
CA LEU A 45 30.82 9.31 26.73
C LEU A 45 30.57 10.08 25.43
N VAL A 46 30.44 11.40 25.52
CA VAL A 46 30.25 12.28 24.36
C VAL A 46 31.47 12.25 23.45
N ASP A 47 32.68 12.37 24.01
CA ASP A 47 33.95 12.31 23.26
C ASP A 47 34.12 10.96 22.53
N ARG A 48 33.82 9.84 23.20
CA ARG A 48 33.85 8.51 22.56
C ARG A 48 32.85 8.40 21.40
N PHE A 49 31.63 8.89 21.59
CA PHE A 49 30.62 8.87 20.52
C PHE A 49 30.99 9.82 19.38
N SER A 50 31.63 10.95 19.68
CA SER A 50 32.13 11.93 18.69
C SER A 50 33.19 11.32 17.80
N LYS A 51 34.19 10.66 18.40
CA LYS A 51 35.29 9.99 17.67
C LYS A 51 34.79 8.85 16.78
N ASP A 52 33.93 8.00 17.32
CA ASP A 52 33.48 6.80 16.60
C ASP A 52 32.50 7.14 15.47
N LEU A 53 31.59 8.08 15.68
CA LEU A 53 30.58 8.48 14.69
C LEU A 53 31.03 9.64 13.80
N LYS A 54 32.18 10.26 14.11
CA LYS A 54 32.73 11.44 13.43
C LYS A 54 31.73 12.61 13.39
N LEU A 55 31.04 12.83 14.50
CA LEU A 55 30.06 13.91 14.69
C LEU A 55 30.57 14.91 15.73
N PRO A 56 30.24 16.20 15.62
CA PRO A 56 30.63 17.18 16.63
C PRO A 56 29.98 16.88 17.99
N GLU A 57 30.70 17.16 19.08
CA GLU A 57 30.25 16.89 20.46
C GLU A 57 28.93 17.59 20.79
N ASP A 58 28.72 18.79 20.27
CA ASP A 58 27.50 19.57 20.45
C ASP A 58 26.27 18.84 19.86
N GLU A 59 26.42 18.28 18.67
CA GLU A 59 25.34 17.54 17.99
C GLU A 59 25.02 16.24 18.71
N ILE A 60 26.02 15.53 19.23
CA ILE A 60 25.79 14.31 20.03
C ILE A 60 25.07 14.64 21.32
N THR A 61 25.44 15.74 21.97
CA THR A 61 24.79 16.17 23.21
C THR A 61 23.33 16.54 22.96
N GLU A 62 23.04 17.23 21.85
CA GLU A 62 21.66 17.53 21.42
C GLU A 62 20.88 16.24 21.12
N ILE A 63 21.50 15.28 20.42
CA ILE A 63 20.88 13.99 20.10
C ILE A 63 20.60 13.16 21.36
N PHE A 64 21.55 13.10 22.30
CA PHE A 64 21.36 12.41 23.58
C PHE A 64 20.19 13.01 24.37
N GLU A 65 20.11 14.33 24.44
CA GLU A 65 19.01 15.00 25.12
C GLU A 65 17.67 14.71 24.43
N SER A 66 17.61 14.80 23.10
CA SER A 66 16.41 14.44 22.34
C SER A 66 15.97 12.98 22.56
N LEU A 67 16.92 12.04 22.57
CA LEU A 67 16.64 10.63 22.81
C LEU A 67 16.21 10.36 24.26
N ARG A 68 16.80 11.06 25.24
CA ARG A 68 16.45 10.99 26.67
C ARG A 68 15.02 11.44 26.88
N VAL A 69 14.65 12.62 26.40
CA VAL A 69 13.28 13.17 26.50
C VAL A 69 12.28 12.22 25.85
N HIS A 70 12.58 11.69 24.66
CA HIS A 70 11.70 10.74 24.00
C HIS A 70 11.53 9.42 24.78
N ALA A 71 12.60 8.93 25.41
CA ALA A 71 12.54 7.73 26.23
C ALA A 71 11.69 7.92 27.50
N ILE A 72 11.83 9.07 28.17
CA ILE A 72 11.01 9.45 29.33
C ILE A 72 9.54 9.57 28.93
N GLN A 73 9.25 10.26 27.83
CA GLN A 73 7.88 10.39 27.33
C GLN A 73 7.24 9.01 27.06
N LYS A 74 7.99 8.08 26.46
CA LYS A 74 7.53 6.70 26.26
C LYS A 74 7.33 5.94 27.57
N LEU A 75 8.18 6.18 28.56
CA LEU A 75 8.05 5.57 29.88
C LEU A 75 6.78 6.07 30.58
N GLN A 76 6.54 7.39 30.53
CA GLN A 76 5.32 8.01 31.05
C GLN A 76 4.07 7.52 30.33
N GLU A 77 4.07 7.43 28.99
CA GLU A 77 2.97 6.82 28.20
C GLU A 77 2.68 5.38 28.66
N ARG A 78 3.72 4.60 28.95
CA ARG A 78 3.59 3.22 29.42
C ARG A 78 3.04 3.15 30.84
N ASN A 79 3.57 3.97 31.76
CA ASN A 79 3.12 4.01 33.16
C ASN A 79 1.67 4.47 33.23
N LYS A 80 1.31 5.53 32.49
CA LYS A 80 -0.06 6.00 32.37
C LYS A 80 -1.01 4.91 31.86
N PHE A 81 -0.59 4.11 30.87
CA PHE A 81 -1.39 2.96 30.41
C PHE A 81 -1.55 1.89 31.50
N GLN A 82 -0.50 1.60 32.28
CA GLN A 82 -0.56 0.63 33.38
C GLN A 82 -1.44 1.11 34.55
N GLU A 83 -1.44 2.40 34.85
CA GLU A 83 -2.20 3.00 35.95
C GLU A 83 -3.66 3.27 35.58
N SER A 84 -3.91 3.85 34.39
CA SER A 84 -5.25 4.27 33.96
C SER A 84 -6.01 3.22 33.15
N GLY A 85 -5.30 2.25 32.55
CA GLY A 85 -5.87 1.31 31.58
C GLY A 85 -6.20 1.93 30.21
N LEU A 86 -5.97 3.23 30.00
CA LEU A 86 -6.26 3.93 28.74
C LEU A 86 -5.05 3.94 27.82
N ALA A 87 -5.21 3.39 26.62
CA ALA A 87 -4.16 3.38 25.60
C ALA A 87 -4.07 4.74 24.91
N THR A 88 -2.84 5.21 24.69
CA THR A 88 -2.55 6.41 23.90
C THR A 88 -2.34 6.02 22.45
N ILE A 89 -3.23 6.44 21.55
CA ILE A 89 -3.17 6.15 20.12
C ILE A 89 -2.75 7.42 19.36
N LYS A 90 -1.75 7.30 18.49
CA LYS A 90 -1.25 8.40 17.65
C LYS A 90 -2.04 8.43 16.35
N VAL A 91 -2.69 9.55 16.08
CA VAL A 91 -3.64 9.75 14.99
C VAL A 91 -3.05 10.71 14.00
N LYS A 92 -2.75 10.20 12.79
CA LYS A 92 -2.35 11.01 11.65
C LYS A 92 -3.53 11.28 10.76
N ILE A 93 -3.79 12.56 10.48
CA ILE A 93 -4.94 12.98 9.69
C ILE A 93 -4.48 13.29 8.26
N SER A 94 -5.18 12.74 7.27
CA SER A 94 -4.96 13.00 5.85
C SER A 94 -6.30 13.13 5.12
N GLY A 95 -6.40 13.99 4.11
CA GLY A 95 -7.65 14.21 3.38
C GLY A 95 -7.96 15.67 3.14
N GLN A 96 -9.25 16.03 3.10
CA GLN A 96 -9.72 17.38 2.76
C GLN A 96 -8.92 18.47 3.47
N LYS A 97 -8.22 19.25 2.65
CA LYS A 97 -7.44 20.42 3.06
C LYS A 97 -8.42 21.56 3.32
N SER A 98 -8.88 21.72 4.55
CA SER A 98 -9.38 23.02 4.98
C SER A 98 -8.23 24.03 4.87
N LYS A 99 -8.53 25.24 4.37
CA LYS A 99 -7.56 26.33 4.18
C LYS A 99 -6.96 26.84 5.50
N GLU A 100 -7.44 26.34 6.63
CA GLU A 100 -6.96 26.65 7.96
C GLU A 100 -6.15 25.46 8.52
N GLU A 101 -4.87 25.74 8.65
CA GLU A 101 -3.95 25.15 9.61
C GLU A 101 -3.37 23.75 9.34
N SER A 102 -2.12 23.80 8.90
CA SER A 102 -1.03 22.85 9.12
C SER A 102 -0.80 22.39 10.58
N LYS A 103 -1.75 22.59 11.51
CA LYS A 103 -1.63 22.26 12.95
C LYS A 103 -2.13 20.86 13.34
N HIS A 104 -2.95 20.19 12.52
CA HIS A 104 -3.58 18.92 12.91
C HIS A 104 -2.96 17.69 12.24
N SER A 105 -1.68 17.72 11.84
CA SER A 105 -1.07 16.56 11.18
C SER A 105 -0.92 15.32 12.08
N LEU A 106 -0.86 15.51 13.41
CA LEU A 106 -0.69 14.43 14.38
C LEU A 106 -1.36 14.80 15.71
N THR A 107 -2.30 13.97 16.18
CA THR A 107 -2.99 14.13 17.48
C THR A 107 -2.90 12.82 18.26
N SER A 108 -2.76 12.84 19.59
CA SER A 108 -2.83 11.64 20.43
C SER A 108 -4.20 11.50 21.08
N VAL A 109 -4.86 10.36 20.94
CA VAL A 109 -6.18 10.07 21.52
C VAL A 109 -6.04 9.00 22.60
N GLU A 110 -6.67 9.22 23.76
CA GLU A 110 -6.69 8.26 24.86
C GLU A 110 -8.01 7.50 24.86
N ILE A 111 -7.94 6.16 24.81
CA ILE A 111 -9.13 5.30 24.78
C ILE A 111 -8.81 3.91 25.34
N SER A 112 -9.81 3.23 25.92
CA SER A 112 -9.67 1.83 26.30
C SER A 112 -9.55 0.93 25.06
N LEU A 113 -8.66 -0.07 25.11
CA LEU A 113 -8.51 -1.05 24.03
C LEU A 113 -9.71 -2.01 23.92
N ASP A 114 -10.53 -2.10 24.97
CA ASP A 114 -11.75 -2.91 24.98
C ASP A 114 -12.96 -2.14 24.43
N SER A 115 -12.81 -0.83 24.17
CA SER A 115 -13.83 -0.04 23.49
C SER A 115 -14.02 -0.50 22.04
N LYS A 116 -15.23 -0.30 21.51
CA LYS A 116 -15.55 -0.62 20.12
C LYS A 116 -14.96 0.42 19.16
N GLY A 117 -14.73 0.02 17.91
CA GLY A 117 -14.24 0.96 16.90
C GLY A 117 -15.20 2.12 16.61
N GLN A 118 -16.50 1.97 16.87
CA GLN A 118 -17.47 3.08 16.81
C GLN A 118 -17.16 4.16 17.86
N ASP A 119 -16.86 3.76 19.10
CA ASP A 119 -16.54 4.69 20.17
C ASP A 119 -15.25 5.44 19.85
N PHE A 120 -14.25 4.72 19.34
CA PHE A 120 -12.98 5.33 18.90
C PHE A 120 -13.19 6.37 17.79
N ARG A 121 -14.03 6.04 16.81
CA ARG A 121 -14.41 6.96 15.74
C ARG A 121 -15.15 8.19 16.27
N LYS A 122 -16.02 8.01 17.26
CA LYS A 122 -16.68 9.12 17.94
C LYS A 122 -15.68 10.01 18.67
N THR A 123 -14.76 9.45 19.45
CA THR A 123 -13.72 10.23 20.14
C THR A 123 -12.85 11.04 19.17
N ILE A 124 -12.49 10.46 18.03
CA ILE A 124 -11.75 11.15 16.97
C ILE A 124 -12.60 12.25 16.33
N SER A 125 -13.86 11.95 16.01
CA SER A 125 -14.84 12.90 15.46
C SER A 125 -15.02 14.12 16.35
N ASP A 126 -15.23 13.91 17.66
CA ASP A 126 -15.44 14.98 18.64
C ASP A 126 -14.19 15.86 18.78
N ARG A 127 -13.00 15.27 18.63
CA ARG A 127 -11.74 16.00 18.76
C ARG A 127 -11.35 16.80 17.51
N ILE A 128 -11.67 16.29 16.33
CA ILE A 128 -11.33 16.94 15.05
C ILE A 128 -12.48 17.84 14.57
N GLY A 129 -13.70 17.63 15.05
CA GLY A 129 -14.89 18.37 14.61
C GLY A 129 -15.42 17.92 13.25
N ILE A 130 -15.06 16.72 12.78
CA ILE A 130 -15.51 16.16 11.49
C ILE A 130 -16.51 15.03 11.74
N PRO A 131 -17.66 14.97 11.05
CA PRO A 131 -18.66 13.92 11.25
C PRO A 131 -18.11 12.51 11.07
N GLN A 132 -18.56 11.56 11.91
CA GLN A 132 -18.13 10.16 11.89
C GLN A 132 -18.26 9.47 10.52
N ASP A 133 -19.25 9.87 9.73
CA ASP A 133 -19.48 9.33 8.38
C ASP A 133 -18.40 9.71 7.37
N GLN A 134 -17.72 10.84 7.60
CA GLN A 134 -16.64 11.34 6.74
C GLN A 134 -15.27 10.80 7.15
N LEU A 135 -15.20 10.09 8.28
CA LEU A 135 -13.96 9.56 8.82
C LEU A 135 -13.79 8.08 8.49
N LYS A 136 -12.62 7.71 7.96
CA LYS A 136 -12.19 6.31 7.85
C LYS A 136 -10.86 6.13 8.56
N ILE A 137 -10.84 5.26 9.55
CA ILE A 137 -9.68 4.99 10.38
C ILE A 137 -9.01 3.72 9.84
N ILE A 138 -7.70 3.78 9.60
CA ILE A 138 -6.88 2.69 9.09
C ILE A 138 -5.76 2.44 10.11
N CYS A 139 -5.58 1.19 10.50
CA CYS A 139 -4.51 0.73 11.39
C CYS A 139 -3.85 -0.50 10.75
N GLN A 140 -2.53 -0.47 10.56
CA GLN A 140 -1.75 -1.59 10.00
C GLN A 140 -2.36 -2.13 8.69
N GLY A 141 -2.73 -1.22 7.80
CA GLY A 141 -3.35 -1.56 6.52
C GLY A 141 -4.76 -2.16 6.60
N LYS A 142 -5.46 -2.06 7.72
CA LYS A 142 -6.87 -2.49 7.85
C LYS A 142 -7.75 -1.33 8.27
N VAL A 143 -8.93 -1.23 7.65
CA VAL A 143 -9.96 -0.27 8.07
C VAL A 143 -10.58 -0.74 9.39
N VAL A 144 -10.60 0.14 10.40
CA VAL A 144 -11.18 -0.15 11.70
C VAL A 144 -12.70 -0.23 11.57
N GLY A 145 -13.26 -1.41 11.89
CA GLY A 145 -14.68 -1.70 11.94
C GLY A 145 -15.36 -1.16 13.19
N ASN A 146 -16.67 -0.99 13.13
CA ASN A 146 -17.45 -0.33 14.19
C ASN A 146 -17.76 -1.28 15.36
N ASP A 147 -18.05 -2.55 15.09
CA ASP A 147 -18.68 -3.47 16.05
C ASP A 147 -17.69 -4.29 16.89
N THR A 148 -16.43 -4.37 16.45
CA THR A 148 -15.36 -5.12 17.10
C THR A 148 -14.51 -4.22 17.98
N THR A 149 -13.87 -4.81 18.99
CA THR A 149 -13.02 -4.06 19.93
C THR A 149 -11.72 -3.61 19.26
N LEU A 150 -11.09 -2.55 19.76
CA LEU A 150 -9.80 -2.10 19.23
C LEU A 150 -8.71 -3.16 19.38
N LYS A 151 -8.73 -3.91 20.48
CA LYS A 151 -7.79 -5.00 20.76
C LYS A 151 -7.88 -6.15 19.73
N GLU A 152 -9.08 -6.59 19.39
CA GLU A 152 -9.31 -7.62 18.36
C GLU A 152 -8.84 -7.15 16.97
N GLN A 153 -8.89 -5.85 16.73
CA GLN A 153 -8.44 -5.21 15.50
C GLN A 153 -6.94 -4.90 15.50
N ASN A 154 -6.17 -5.47 16.44
CA ASN A 154 -4.71 -5.33 16.60
C ASN A 154 -4.23 -3.90 16.93
N VAL A 155 -5.12 -3.04 17.44
CA VAL A 155 -4.73 -1.75 18.01
C VAL A 155 -4.11 -2.00 19.38
N LYS A 156 -2.91 -1.45 19.59
CA LYS A 156 -2.12 -1.55 20.82
C LYS A 156 -1.82 -0.16 21.39
N ASN A 157 -1.39 -0.08 22.65
CA ASN A 157 -0.87 1.18 23.18
C ASN A 157 0.27 1.73 22.32
N SER A 158 0.29 3.04 22.11
CA SER A 158 1.20 3.76 21.22
C SER A 158 1.11 3.36 19.75
N SER A 159 0.01 2.72 19.30
CA SER A 159 -0.22 2.46 17.88
C SER A 159 -0.40 3.76 17.11
N GLN A 160 0.01 3.72 15.85
CA GLN A 160 -0.23 4.80 14.88
C GLN A 160 -1.41 4.40 13.98
N VAL A 161 -2.32 5.33 13.76
CA VAL A 161 -3.49 5.16 12.89
C VAL A 161 -3.59 6.31 11.91
N LEU A 162 -3.93 5.99 10.66
CA LEU A 162 -4.26 6.96 9.63
C LEU A 162 -5.76 7.22 9.65
N VAL A 163 -6.15 8.49 9.71
CA VAL A 163 -7.53 8.94 9.57
C VAL A 163 -7.68 9.66 8.25
N LEU A 164 -8.48 9.07 7.36
CA LEU A 164 -8.89 9.68 6.11
C LEU A 164 -10.15 10.53 6.34
N CYS A 165 -10.03 11.82 6.07
CA CYS A 165 -11.14 12.76 6.03
C CYS A 165 -11.63 12.90 4.59
N LEU A 166 -12.78 12.29 4.31
CA LEU A 166 -13.45 12.36 3.01
C LEU A 166 -14.44 13.53 3.00
N SER A 167 -14.65 14.16 1.85
CA SER A 167 -15.80 15.04 1.67
C SER A 167 -17.12 14.26 1.83
N LEU A 168 -18.23 14.96 2.05
CA LEU A 168 -19.57 14.34 2.02
C LEU A 168 -19.80 13.55 0.72
N SER A 169 -19.48 14.15 -0.43
CA SER A 169 -19.62 13.50 -1.73
C SER A 169 -18.72 12.28 -1.89
N GLU A 170 -17.47 12.34 -1.40
CA GLU A 170 -16.53 11.22 -1.45
C GLU A 170 -16.97 10.08 -0.53
N SER A 171 -17.49 10.38 0.66
CA SER A 171 -17.99 9.37 1.59
C SER A 171 -19.23 8.66 1.05
N GLU A 172 -20.19 9.43 0.52
CA GLU A 172 -21.39 8.89 -0.11
C GLU A 172 -21.05 8.05 -1.35
N ALA A 173 -20.21 8.56 -2.24
CA ALA A 173 -19.77 7.84 -3.42
C ALA A 173 -19.02 6.55 -3.06
N ALA A 174 -18.18 6.56 -2.02
CA ALA A 174 -17.48 5.37 -1.56
C ALA A 174 -18.45 4.32 -0.99
N LYS A 175 -19.43 4.74 -0.18
CA LYS A 175 -20.47 3.84 0.36
C LYS A 175 -21.31 3.22 -0.76
N GLN A 176 -21.87 4.04 -1.65
CA GLN A 176 -22.68 3.59 -2.79
C GLN A 176 -21.88 2.64 -3.69
N GLN A 177 -20.63 2.98 -4.00
CA GLN A 177 -19.80 2.15 -4.86
C GLN A 177 -19.51 0.78 -4.24
N LEU A 178 -19.26 0.73 -2.93
CA LEU A 178 -19.05 -0.54 -2.21
C LEU A 178 -20.33 -1.38 -2.21
N GLU A 179 -21.49 -0.77 -1.95
CA GLU A 179 -22.78 -1.47 -1.96
C GLU A 179 -23.12 -2.02 -3.34
N ILE A 180 -23.01 -1.20 -4.39
CA ILE A 180 -23.22 -1.64 -5.78
C ILE A 180 -22.28 -2.80 -6.11
N THR A 181 -21.01 -2.73 -5.69
CA THR A 181 -20.03 -3.78 -5.99
C THR A 181 -20.37 -5.09 -5.28
N LYS A 182 -20.74 -5.03 -4.00
CA LYS A 182 -21.16 -6.19 -3.22
C LYS A 182 -22.46 -6.80 -3.77
N PHE A 183 -23.42 -5.96 -4.13
CA PHE A 183 -24.67 -6.40 -4.76
C PHE A 183 -24.41 -7.07 -6.11
N MET A 184 -23.64 -6.45 -7.00
CA MET A 184 -23.29 -7.01 -8.31
C MET A 184 -22.54 -8.34 -8.19
N SER A 185 -21.61 -8.46 -7.24
CA SER A 185 -20.92 -9.74 -6.97
C SER A 185 -21.86 -10.83 -6.46
N THR A 186 -22.86 -10.45 -5.65
CA THR A 186 -23.84 -11.40 -5.12
C THR A 186 -24.83 -11.83 -6.19
N LYS A 187 -25.27 -10.90 -7.05
CA LYS A 187 -26.10 -11.19 -8.23
C LYS A 187 -25.38 -12.11 -9.20
N LYS A 188 -24.13 -11.79 -9.59
CA LYS A 188 -23.32 -12.68 -10.45
C LYS A 188 -23.10 -14.06 -9.82
N ALA A 189 -22.84 -14.12 -8.50
CA ALA A 189 -22.70 -15.40 -7.81
C ALA A 189 -24.01 -16.19 -7.74
N ALA A 190 -25.16 -15.52 -7.60
CA ALA A 190 -26.48 -16.16 -7.61
C ALA A 190 -26.87 -16.63 -9.01
N GLU A 191 -26.58 -15.85 -10.05
CA GLU A 191 -26.75 -16.23 -11.46
C GLU A 191 -25.95 -17.50 -11.77
N LEU A 192 -24.69 -17.57 -11.34
CA LEU A 192 -23.83 -18.76 -11.45
C LEU A 192 -24.36 -20.00 -10.69
N LEU A 193 -25.17 -19.81 -9.64
CA LEU A 193 -25.77 -20.91 -8.88
C LEU A 193 -27.13 -21.34 -9.46
N SER A 194 -27.88 -20.41 -10.07
CA SER A 194 -29.18 -20.70 -10.67
C SER A 194 -29.11 -21.47 -11.99
N THR A 195 -28.00 -21.34 -12.74
CA THR A 195 -27.80 -22.06 -14.00
C THR A 195 -27.54 -23.57 -13.82
N GLN A 196 -27.35 -24.06 -12.59
CA GLN A 196 -27.28 -25.50 -12.33
C GLN A 196 -28.66 -26.21 -12.32
N ALA A 197 -29.77 -25.47 -12.41
CA ALA A 197 -31.11 -26.04 -12.26
C ALA A 197 -31.90 -26.22 -13.56
N GLY A 198 -31.36 -25.88 -14.74
CA GLY A 198 -32.10 -26.16 -15.98
C GLY A 198 -31.46 -25.70 -17.26
N LYS A 199 -31.14 -26.70 -18.10
CA LYS A 199 -31.09 -26.72 -19.57
C LYS A 199 -30.05 -25.84 -20.28
N ASP A 200 -29.24 -26.53 -21.09
CA ASP A 200 -28.70 -26.17 -22.40
C ASP A 200 -28.93 -24.71 -22.82
N ASP A 201 -27.95 -23.86 -22.54
CA ASP A 201 -27.60 -22.69 -23.36
C ASP A 201 -26.10 -22.46 -23.15
N ASP A 202 -25.39 -22.05 -24.20
CA ASP A 202 -23.94 -21.76 -24.25
C ASP A 202 -23.58 -20.59 -23.31
N ASP A 203 -23.58 -20.86 -22.00
CA ASP A 203 -23.54 -19.83 -20.98
C ASP A 203 -22.10 -19.56 -20.51
N PHE A 204 -21.73 -18.29 -20.49
CA PHE A 204 -20.39 -17.77 -20.25
C PHE A 204 -19.92 -18.02 -18.81
N GLU A 205 -19.46 -19.23 -18.51
CA GLU A 205 -18.82 -19.52 -17.23
C GLU A 205 -17.52 -18.69 -17.13
N ILE A 206 -17.49 -17.73 -16.20
CA ILE A 206 -16.26 -16.96 -15.93
C ILE A 206 -15.24 -17.93 -15.31
N GLN A 207 -14.42 -18.53 -16.15
CA GLN A 207 -13.33 -19.40 -15.73
C GLN A 207 -12.17 -18.55 -15.21
N ILE A 208 -11.92 -18.64 -13.91
CA ILE A 208 -10.74 -18.06 -13.29
C ILE A 208 -9.55 -18.94 -13.69
N ALA A 209 -8.59 -18.36 -14.40
CA ALA A 209 -7.39 -19.04 -14.83
C ALA A 209 -6.15 -18.48 -14.12
N ASP A 210 -5.10 -19.29 -14.04
CA ASP A 210 -3.78 -18.86 -13.63
C ASP A 210 -3.11 -17.96 -14.68
N GLN A 211 -1.90 -17.48 -14.40
CA GLN A 211 -1.12 -16.63 -15.31
C GLN A 211 -0.74 -17.31 -16.64
N SER A 212 -0.86 -18.64 -16.71
CA SER A 212 -0.62 -19.44 -17.92
C SER A 212 -1.91 -19.77 -18.69
N GLY A 213 -3.07 -19.30 -18.21
CA GLY A 213 -4.36 -19.55 -18.82
C GLY A 213 -4.98 -20.90 -18.43
N ARG A 214 -4.43 -21.60 -17.42
CA ARG A 214 -5.02 -22.86 -16.94
C ARG A 214 -6.12 -22.58 -15.92
N PRO A 215 -7.31 -23.19 -16.06
CA PRO A 215 -8.42 -22.95 -15.14
C PRO A 215 -8.05 -23.41 -13.73
N LEU A 216 -8.32 -22.55 -12.74
CA LEU A 216 -8.16 -22.85 -11.33
C LEU A 216 -9.44 -23.47 -10.78
N GLN A 217 -9.32 -24.67 -10.20
CA GLN A 217 -10.44 -25.32 -9.52
C GLN A 217 -10.60 -24.72 -8.12
N LEU A 218 -11.67 -23.96 -7.95
CA LEU A 218 -11.93 -23.15 -6.76
C LEU A 218 -13.31 -23.47 -6.16
N PRO A 219 -13.42 -23.60 -4.82
CA PRO A 219 -14.71 -23.58 -4.14
C PRO A 219 -15.53 -22.34 -4.49
N ALA A 220 -16.86 -22.44 -4.49
CA ALA A 220 -17.75 -21.34 -4.86
C ALA A 220 -17.53 -20.07 -4.01
N GLU A 221 -17.24 -20.24 -2.72
CA GLU A 221 -16.94 -19.12 -1.81
C GLU A 221 -15.64 -18.39 -2.18
N GLU A 222 -14.58 -19.13 -2.51
CA GLU A 222 -13.30 -18.55 -2.96
C GLU A 222 -13.44 -17.89 -4.34
N LYS A 223 -14.20 -18.49 -5.27
CA LYS A 223 -14.51 -17.87 -6.57
C LYS A 223 -15.20 -16.53 -6.39
N LYS A 224 -16.17 -16.46 -5.47
CA LYS A 224 -16.90 -15.22 -5.16
C LYS A 224 -15.99 -14.16 -4.55
N ALA A 225 -15.17 -14.54 -3.55
CA ALA A 225 -14.23 -13.63 -2.90
C ALA A 225 -13.21 -13.08 -3.89
N LEU A 226 -12.62 -13.94 -4.73
CA LEU A 226 -11.63 -13.56 -5.73
C LEU A 226 -12.21 -12.63 -6.81
N SER A 227 -13.40 -12.94 -7.33
CA SER A 227 -14.09 -12.09 -8.31
C SER A 227 -14.42 -10.70 -7.75
N LEU A 228 -14.88 -10.65 -6.49
CA LEU A 228 -15.12 -9.39 -5.80
C LEU A 228 -13.82 -8.60 -5.59
N ALA A 229 -12.75 -9.27 -5.16
CA ALA A 229 -11.44 -8.66 -4.94
C ALA A 229 -10.87 -8.03 -6.21
N MET A 230 -10.92 -8.76 -7.34
CA MET A 230 -10.49 -8.25 -8.65
C MET A 230 -11.32 -7.05 -9.11
N THR A 231 -12.63 -7.09 -8.91
CA THR A 231 -13.54 -5.99 -9.25
C THR A 231 -13.23 -4.73 -8.44
N LEU A 232 -13.02 -4.89 -7.13
CA LEU A 232 -12.65 -3.78 -6.23
C LEU A 232 -11.26 -3.21 -6.57
N HIS A 233 -10.30 -4.08 -6.89
CA HIS A 233 -8.96 -3.66 -7.31
C HIS A 233 -9.00 -2.79 -8.56
N GLU A 234 -9.73 -3.19 -9.61
CA GLU A 234 -9.83 -2.39 -10.82
C GLU A 234 -10.58 -1.06 -10.57
N LYS A 235 -11.63 -1.06 -9.75
CA LYS A 235 -12.29 0.18 -9.31
C LYS A 235 -11.34 1.11 -8.55
N GLY A 236 -10.48 0.56 -7.68
CA GLY A 236 -9.43 1.30 -6.99
C GLY A 236 -8.43 1.92 -7.96
N ARG A 237 -8.02 1.19 -9.02
CA ARG A 237 -7.14 1.71 -10.08
C ARG A 237 -7.80 2.82 -10.90
N VAL A 238 -9.10 2.75 -11.16
CA VAL A 238 -9.85 3.84 -11.79
C VAL A 238 -9.85 5.08 -10.91
N ALA A 239 -10.08 4.95 -9.60
CA ALA A 239 -9.99 6.05 -8.64
C ALA A 239 -8.57 6.65 -8.58
N LEU A 240 -7.52 5.82 -8.62
CA LEU A 240 -6.13 6.28 -8.73
C LEU A 240 -5.90 7.14 -9.98
N LYS A 241 -6.43 6.74 -11.15
CA LYS A 241 -6.34 7.52 -12.39
C LYS A 241 -7.03 8.88 -12.28
N LYS A 242 -8.12 8.95 -11.50
CA LYS A 242 -8.83 10.20 -11.19
C LYS A 242 -8.17 11.04 -10.10
N LYS A 243 -7.07 10.56 -9.49
CA LYS A 243 -6.38 11.17 -8.34
C LYS A 243 -7.21 11.21 -7.05
N GLU A 244 -8.23 10.36 -6.95
CA GLU A 244 -9.07 10.18 -5.76
C GLU A 244 -8.36 9.20 -4.79
N ILE A 245 -7.21 9.61 -4.26
CA ILE A 245 -6.28 8.70 -3.55
C ILE A 245 -6.91 8.08 -2.28
N ALA A 246 -7.67 8.85 -1.51
CA ALA A 246 -8.30 8.36 -0.28
C ALA A 246 -9.37 7.30 -0.58
N GLN A 247 -10.21 7.53 -1.59
CA GLN A 247 -11.20 6.56 -2.06
C GLN A 247 -10.54 5.32 -2.65
N ALA A 248 -9.48 5.50 -3.44
CA ALA A 248 -8.71 4.39 -3.99
C ALA A 248 -8.16 3.49 -2.88
N LEU A 249 -7.52 4.07 -1.86
CA LEU A 249 -6.98 3.29 -0.74
C LEU A 249 -8.08 2.46 -0.06
N LEU A 250 -9.26 3.02 0.18
CA LEU A 250 -10.37 2.28 0.82
C LEU A 250 -10.85 1.09 -0.03
N LEU A 251 -10.98 1.28 -1.35
CA LEU A 251 -11.35 0.20 -2.27
C LEU A 251 -10.29 -0.90 -2.31
N LEU A 252 -9.00 -0.51 -2.34
CA LEU A 252 -7.89 -1.45 -2.38
C LEU A 252 -7.73 -2.23 -1.07
N LEU A 253 -7.98 -1.61 0.09
CA LEU A 253 -7.97 -2.31 1.38
C LEU A 253 -9.16 -3.28 1.53
N GLU A 254 -10.32 -2.94 0.99
CA GLU A 254 -11.43 -3.91 0.93
C GLU A 254 -11.10 -5.06 -0.03
N ALA A 255 -10.44 -4.79 -1.16
CA ALA A 255 -9.94 -5.84 -2.05
C ALA A 255 -8.95 -6.76 -1.33
N ASP A 256 -8.01 -6.21 -0.55
CA ASP A 256 -7.02 -6.96 0.26
C ASP A 256 -7.71 -7.89 1.26
N LYS A 257 -8.78 -7.40 1.91
CA LYS A 257 -9.62 -8.21 2.81
C LYS A 257 -10.28 -9.37 2.07
N GLU A 258 -10.80 -9.16 0.86
CA GLU A 258 -11.42 -10.22 0.07
C GLU A 258 -10.37 -11.23 -0.45
N PHE A 259 -9.20 -10.77 -0.90
CA PHE A 259 -8.08 -11.66 -1.24
C PHE A 259 -7.63 -12.52 -0.05
N SER A 260 -7.64 -11.97 1.16
CA SER A 260 -7.23 -12.72 2.38
C SER A 260 -8.13 -13.91 2.73
N LYS A 261 -9.31 -14.03 2.08
CA LYS A 261 -10.21 -15.19 2.22
C LYS A 261 -9.79 -16.36 1.31
N CYS A 262 -8.94 -16.13 0.32
CA CYS A 262 -8.46 -17.15 -0.59
C CYS A 262 -7.24 -17.88 0.00
N ARG A 263 -7.08 -19.17 -0.33
CA ARG A 263 -5.89 -19.94 0.07
C ARG A 263 -4.60 -19.37 -0.51
N ALA A 264 -3.51 -19.53 0.24
CA ALA A 264 -2.19 -19.03 -0.12
C ALA A 264 -1.71 -19.55 -1.49
N ASP A 265 -2.04 -20.79 -1.85
CA ASP A 265 -1.65 -21.38 -3.13
C ASP A 265 -2.18 -20.59 -4.33
N ILE A 266 -3.40 -20.06 -4.23
CA ILE A 266 -4.04 -19.27 -5.29
C ILE A 266 -3.43 -17.87 -5.35
N LEU A 267 -3.22 -17.26 -4.19
CA LEU A 267 -2.57 -15.95 -4.08
C LEU A 267 -1.12 -15.99 -4.57
N ASN A 268 -0.45 -17.14 -4.47
CA ASN A 268 0.90 -17.36 -4.95
C ASN A 268 0.93 -17.77 -6.44
N ALA A 269 -0.15 -18.34 -6.96
CA ALA A 269 -0.27 -18.72 -8.37
C ALA A 269 -0.48 -17.49 -9.28
N VAL A 270 -1.08 -16.41 -8.78
CA VAL A 270 -1.45 -15.25 -9.59
C VAL A 270 -0.77 -13.97 -9.07
N ASP A 271 -0.33 -13.10 -9.98
CA ASP A 271 0.36 -11.83 -9.64
C ASP A 271 -0.58 -10.69 -9.21
N ASN A 272 -1.90 -10.85 -9.37
CA ASN A 272 -2.91 -9.84 -9.04
C ASN A 272 -2.76 -9.31 -7.61
N TYR A 273 -2.49 -10.19 -6.64
CA TYR A 273 -2.33 -9.78 -5.23
C TYR A 273 -1.06 -8.94 -5.02
N ALA A 274 0.03 -9.28 -5.68
CA ALA A 274 1.26 -8.49 -5.65
C ALA A 274 1.05 -7.10 -6.28
N VAL A 275 0.32 -7.02 -7.40
CA VAL A 275 -0.02 -5.74 -8.03
C VAL A 275 -0.91 -4.89 -7.11
N LEU A 276 -1.88 -5.51 -6.41
CA LEU A 276 -2.69 -4.82 -5.40
C LEU A 276 -1.81 -4.23 -4.29
N CYS A 277 -0.85 -5.01 -3.77
CA CYS A 277 0.09 -4.54 -2.77
C CYS A 277 0.90 -3.32 -3.24
N LEU A 278 1.37 -3.29 -4.50
CA LEU A 278 2.03 -2.12 -5.07
C LEU A 278 1.11 -0.88 -5.10
N ASP A 279 -0.16 -1.07 -5.49
CA ASP A 279 -1.13 0.02 -5.57
C ASP A 279 -1.47 0.59 -4.17
N ILE A 280 -1.56 -0.26 -3.14
CA ILE A 280 -1.76 0.17 -1.74
C ILE A 280 -0.56 0.98 -1.25
N VAL A 281 0.67 0.49 -1.48
CA VAL A 281 1.89 1.19 -1.09
C VAL A 281 2.01 2.55 -1.80
N TRP A 282 1.61 2.61 -3.07
CA TRP A 282 1.53 3.86 -3.81
C TRP A 282 0.53 4.85 -3.17
N CYS A 283 -0.64 4.38 -2.74
CA CYS A 283 -1.58 5.21 -1.98
C CYS A 283 -0.97 5.76 -0.68
N TYR A 284 -0.25 4.93 0.10
CA TYR A 284 0.44 5.40 1.31
C TYR A 284 1.43 6.51 1.00
N LEU A 285 2.22 6.37 -0.06
CA LEU A 285 3.15 7.39 -0.50
C LEU A 285 2.43 8.69 -0.89
N CYS A 286 1.35 8.61 -1.69
CA CYS A 286 0.58 9.77 -2.11
C CYS A 286 -0.08 10.51 -0.94
N LEU A 287 -0.50 9.78 0.10
CA LEU A 287 -1.06 10.34 1.34
C LEU A 287 0.03 10.80 2.32
N LYS A 288 1.32 10.72 1.92
CA LYS A 288 2.49 11.02 2.75
C LYS A 288 2.48 10.26 4.06
N ASN A 289 1.94 9.04 4.05
CA ASN A 289 1.81 8.23 5.25
C ASN A 289 3.10 7.44 5.52
N VAL A 290 4.11 8.13 6.04
CA VAL A 290 5.39 7.56 6.50
C VAL A 290 5.21 6.64 7.72
N GLU A 291 4.03 6.61 8.36
CA GLU A 291 3.81 5.83 9.59
C GLU A 291 3.45 4.37 9.31
N ASP A 292 2.85 4.08 8.15
CA ASP A 292 2.57 2.71 7.69
C ASP A 292 3.75 2.06 6.94
N LEU A 293 4.97 2.61 7.06
CA LEU A 293 6.17 2.04 6.45
C LEU A 293 6.39 0.54 6.74
N PRO A 294 6.12 0.01 7.95
CA PRO A 294 6.27 -1.42 8.21
C PRO A 294 5.31 -2.28 7.38
N ASP A 295 4.05 -1.83 7.23
CA ASP A 295 3.08 -2.53 6.37
C ASP A 295 3.47 -2.40 4.90
N ALA A 296 3.93 -1.23 4.48
CA ALA A 296 4.43 -0.99 3.14
C ALA A 296 5.61 -1.91 2.79
N GLU A 297 6.61 -2.02 3.67
CA GLU A 297 7.77 -2.91 3.48
C GLU A 297 7.33 -4.38 3.37
N LYS A 298 6.44 -4.84 4.26
CA LYS A 298 5.89 -6.19 4.21
C LYS A 298 5.21 -6.48 2.86
N ARG A 299 4.36 -5.56 2.40
CA ARG A 299 3.65 -5.68 1.12
C ARG A 299 4.60 -5.70 -0.08
N LEU A 300 5.66 -4.89 -0.05
CA LEU A 300 6.67 -4.87 -1.12
C LEU A 300 7.49 -6.15 -1.17
N ASN A 301 7.92 -6.68 -0.02
CA ASN A 301 8.64 -7.96 0.02
C ASN A 301 7.79 -9.11 -0.52
N MET A 302 6.51 -9.17 -0.12
CA MET A 302 5.56 -10.15 -0.67
C MET A 302 5.39 -10.01 -2.19
N SER A 303 5.41 -8.77 -2.70
CA SER A 303 5.29 -8.51 -4.13
C SER A 303 6.53 -8.95 -4.89
N GLU A 304 7.72 -8.68 -4.35
CA GLU A 304 9.00 -9.16 -4.90
C GLU A 304 9.04 -10.69 -4.97
N ASP A 305 8.72 -11.38 -3.88
CA ASP A 305 8.67 -12.85 -3.85
C ASP A 305 7.69 -13.41 -4.89
N CYS A 306 6.52 -12.79 -5.02
CA CYS A 306 5.52 -13.18 -6.01
C CYS A 306 6.04 -12.97 -7.44
N PHE A 307 6.65 -11.83 -7.75
CA PHE A 307 7.17 -11.55 -9.08
C PHE A 307 8.36 -12.44 -9.43
N ILE A 308 9.25 -12.73 -8.49
CA ILE A 308 10.36 -13.67 -8.68
C ILE A 308 9.82 -15.07 -9.00
N ARG A 309 8.80 -15.56 -8.28
CA ARG A 309 8.19 -16.86 -8.56
C ARG A 309 7.46 -16.90 -9.91
N SER A 310 6.77 -15.82 -10.27
CA SER A 310 5.97 -15.73 -11.50
C SER A 310 6.83 -15.55 -12.75
N TYR A 311 7.89 -14.73 -12.68
CA TYR A 311 8.67 -14.29 -13.84
C TYR A 311 10.14 -14.76 -13.84
N GLY A 312 10.64 -15.28 -12.72
CA GLY A 312 12.02 -15.73 -12.53
C GLY A 312 12.97 -14.61 -12.05
N SER A 313 14.05 -14.99 -11.37
CA SER A 313 15.00 -14.05 -10.72
C SER A 313 15.76 -13.13 -11.69
N ASN A 314 15.90 -13.53 -12.97
CA ASN A 314 16.60 -12.76 -14.00
C ASN A 314 15.79 -12.62 -15.30
N PHE A 315 14.46 -12.54 -15.22
CA PHE A 315 13.58 -12.55 -16.41
C PHE A 315 13.76 -13.82 -17.27
N GLU A 316 14.25 -14.92 -16.71
CA GLU A 316 14.62 -16.15 -17.44
C GLU A 316 13.42 -16.80 -18.15
N ARG A 317 12.23 -16.79 -17.52
CA ARG A 317 10.98 -17.20 -18.21
C ARG A 317 10.47 -16.15 -19.19
N LEU A 318 10.78 -14.87 -18.95
CA LEU A 318 10.36 -13.75 -19.80
C LEU A 318 11.03 -13.83 -21.18
N ASN A 319 12.34 -14.04 -21.20
CA ASN A 319 13.15 -14.13 -22.42
C ASN A 319 12.85 -15.41 -23.23
N ALA A 320 12.41 -16.48 -22.56
CA ALA A 320 12.14 -17.77 -23.20
C ALA A 320 10.72 -17.89 -23.79
N VAL A 321 9.71 -17.22 -23.22
CA VAL A 321 8.29 -17.48 -23.56
C VAL A 321 7.62 -16.35 -24.35
N LYS A 322 8.07 -15.09 -24.25
CA LYS A 322 7.47 -13.97 -25.00
C LYS A 322 8.53 -12.95 -25.40
N GLY A 323 8.73 -12.78 -26.70
CA GLY A 323 9.52 -11.66 -27.23
C GLY A 323 8.97 -10.33 -26.72
N GLY A 324 9.69 -9.72 -25.76
CA GLY A 324 9.45 -8.38 -25.23
C GLY A 324 8.16 -8.21 -24.44
N SER A 325 8.24 -8.14 -23.12
CA SER A 325 7.09 -7.83 -22.28
C SER A 325 7.36 -6.58 -21.43
N GLY A 326 7.24 -5.41 -22.07
CA GLY A 326 7.39 -4.11 -21.39
C GLY A 326 6.42 -3.92 -20.21
N THR A 327 5.35 -4.72 -20.14
CA THR A 327 4.36 -4.71 -19.06
C THR A 327 4.91 -5.17 -17.72
N GLU A 328 5.60 -6.30 -17.65
CA GLU A 328 6.16 -6.80 -16.40
C GLU A 328 7.49 -6.12 -16.05
N LEU A 329 8.24 -5.62 -17.03
CA LEU A 329 9.33 -4.67 -16.76
C LEU A 329 8.81 -3.41 -16.05
N ALA A 330 7.61 -2.94 -16.41
CA ALA A 330 6.98 -1.81 -15.70
C ALA A 330 6.58 -2.17 -14.26
N LEU A 331 6.22 -3.43 -13.99
CA LEU A 331 5.93 -3.90 -12.63
C LEU A 331 7.20 -3.92 -11.76
N PHE A 332 8.31 -4.46 -12.27
CA PHE A 332 9.60 -4.43 -11.58
C PHE A 332 10.11 -3.01 -11.38
N MET A 333 9.99 -2.15 -12.40
CA MET A 333 10.34 -0.73 -12.27
C MET A 333 9.56 -0.05 -11.13
N ARG A 334 8.25 -0.33 -11.03
CA ARG A 334 7.39 0.21 -9.95
C ARG A 334 7.77 -0.36 -8.59
N LEU A 335 8.04 -1.66 -8.51
CA LEU A 335 8.50 -2.32 -7.28
C LEU A 335 9.81 -1.71 -6.78
N HIS A 336 10.85 -1.65 -7.61
CA HIS A 336 12.16 -1.09 -7.25
C HIS A 336 12.07 0.39 -6.85
N LEU A 337 11.20 1.18 -7.52
CA LEU A 337 10.94 2.56 -7.13
C LEU A 337 10.39 2.64 -5.70
N LEU A 338 9.33 1.88 -5.42
CA LEU A 338 8.66 1.90 -4.12
C LEU A 338 9.57 1.37 -3.00
N GLN A 339 10.29 0.28 -3.25
CA GLN A 339 11.28 -0.26 -2.30
C GLN A 339 12.40 0.75 -2.03
N GLY A 340 12.89 1.45 -3.08
CA GLY A 340 13.91 2.48 -2.93
C GLY A 340 13.44 3.64 -2.06
N ILE A 341 12.18 4.06 -2.21
CA ILE A 341 11.56 5.12 -1.40
C ILE A 341 11.40 4.68 0.05
N VAL A 342 10.90 3.45 0.30
CA VAL A 342 10.78 2.89 1.65
C VAL A 342 12.15 2.78 2.32
N ALA A 343 13.16 2.25 1.60
CA ALA A 343 14.52 2.15 2.09
C ALA A 343 15.13 3.52 2.43
N PHE A 344 14.84 4.54 1.62
CA PHE A 344 15.27 5.92 1.89
C PHE A 344 14.68 6.45 3.20
N HIS A 345 13.38 6.29 3.42
CA HIS A 345 12.70 6.70 4.65
C HIS A 345 13.11 5.90 5.90
N GLN A 346 13.65 4.69 5.73
CA GLN A 346 14.21 3.87 6.81
C GLN A 346 15.71 4.13 7.05
N HIS A 347 16.27 5.13 6.39
CA HIS A 347 17.69 5.48 6.45
C HIS A 347 18.63 4.34 5.97
N ARG A 348 18.17 3.48 5.05
CA ARG A 348 18.98 2.46 4.36
C ARG A 348 19.45 3.02 3.01
N LEU A 349 20.39 3.97 3.04
CA LEU A 349 20.83 4.71 1.86
C LEU A 349 21.47 3.86 0.77
N GLN A 350 22.25 2.84 1.15
CA GLN A 350 22.90 1.96 0.18
C GLN A 350 21.88 1.13 -0.58
N ASP A 351 20.89 0.56 0.12
CA ASP A 351 19.79 -0.16 -0.51
C ASP A 351 18.93 0.76 -1.38
N ALA A 352 18.58 1.94 -0.88
CA ALA A 352 17.85 2.93 -1.67
C ALA A 352 18.58 3.27 -2.97
N ARG A 353 19.90 3.51 -2.91
CA ARG A 353 20.72 3.82 -4.09
C ARG A 353 20.77 2.65 -5.07
N ARG A 354 20.97 1.42 -4.57
CA ARG A 354 20.99 0.20 -5.38
C ARG A 354 19.64 -0.01 -6.08
N LEU A 355 18.54 0.09 -5.35
CA LEU A 355 17.17 -0.09 -5.87
C LEU A 355 16.80 1.00 -6.89
N LEU A 356 17.15 2.26 -6.62
CA LEU A 356 16.93 3.36 -7.57
C LEU A 356 17.80 3.24 -8.83
N SER A 357 18.98 2.62 -8.73
CA SER A 357 19.82 2.30 -9.89
C SER A 357 19.18 1.20 -10.74
N LYS A 358 18.71 0.11 -10.13
CA LYS A 358 17.93 -0.94 -10.82
C LYS A 358 16.69 -0.36 -11.50
N LYS A 359 15.93 0.48 -10.80
CA LYS A 359 14.78 1.21 -11.35
C LYS A 359 15.13 2.02 -12.58
N LYS A 360 16.34 2.61 -12.63
CA LYS A 360 16.82 3.39 -13.77
C LYS A 360 17.12 2.48 -14.96
N GLU A 361 17.80 1.36 -14.72
CA GLU A 361 18.07 0.33 -15.73
C GLU A 361 16.75 -0.22 -16.32
N ASP A 362 15.77 -0.54 -15.47
CA ASP A 362 14.45 -1.01 -15.92
C ASP A 362 13.73 0.03 -16.79
N LEU A 363 13.81 1.31 -16.40
CA LEU A 363 13.19 2.40 -17.14
C LEU A 363 13.86 2.59 -18.51
N GLU A 364 15.19 2.52 -18.57
CA GLU A 364 15.94 2.60 -19.83
C GLU A 364 15.56 1.45 -20.76
N ALA A 365 15.53 0.22 -20.24
CA ALA A 365 15.10 -0.95 -21.00
C ALA A 365 13.65 -0.82 -21.52
N LEU A 366 12.74 -0.21 -20.75
CA LEU A 366 11.38 0.12 -21.18
C LEU A 366 11.35 1.12 -22.34
N TYR A 367 12.15 2.19 -22.25
CA TYR A 367 12.26 3.18 -23.32
C TYR A 367 12.79 2.57 -24.63
N LEU A 368 13.83 1.72 -24.55
CA LEU A 368 14.35 1.00 -25.71
C LEU A 368 13.30 0.07 -26.33
N SER A 369 12.52 -0.63 -25.49
CA SER A 369 11.42 -1.48 -25.95
C SER A 369 10.34 -0.68 -26.69
N CYS A 370 9.95 0.49 -26.19
CA CYS A 370 8.97 1.36 -26.86
C CYS A 370 9.49 1.90 -28.20
N ARG A 371 10.78 2.28 -28.27
CA ARG A 371 11.40 2.81 -29.49
C ARG A 371 11.49 1.76 -30.60
N ASN A 372 11.83 0.53 -30.27
CA ASN A 372 11.86 -0.59 -31.21
C ASN A 372 10.47 -0.97 -31.74
N TYR A 373 9.41 -0.68 -30.99
CA TYR A 373 8.03 -0.86 -31.43
C TYR A 373 7.62 0.22 -32.45
N ASN A 374 8.01 1.47 -32.23
CA ASN A 374 7.72 2.58 -33.15
C ASN A 374 8.51 2.50 -34.46
N GLY A 375 9.71 1.92 -34.46
CA GLY A 375 10.50 1.69 -35.69
C GLY A 375 9.89 0.67 -36.66
N LYS A 376 8.85 -0.08 -36.26
CA LYS A 376 8.07 -0.97 -37.15
C LYS A 376 6.85 -0.28 -37.77
N MET A 377 6.58 0.98 -37.42
CA MET A 377 5.48 1.81 -37.91
C MET A 377 6.02 3.02 -38.68
N GLU A 378 7.04 2.84 -39.52
CA GLU A 378 7.44 3.86 -40.49
C GLU A 378 6.40 3.91 -41.63
N GLY A 379 5.39 4.74 -41.44
CA GLY A 379 4.32 4.98 -42.42
C GLY A 379 3.28 6.03 -42.05
N CYS A 380 3.35 6.67 -40.88
CA CYS A 380 2.41 7.74 -40.51
C CYS A 380 3.16 8.95 -39.94
N HIS A 381 3.06 10.08 -40.64
CA HIS A 381 3.61 11.37 -40.27
C HIS A 381 3.11 11.85 -38.89
N LEU A 382 4.04 12.40 -38.09
CA LEU A 382 3.78 13.07 -36.81
C LEU A 382 4.04 14.57 -36.99
N GLU A 383 2.98 15.37 -36.98
CA GLU A 383 3.04 16.76 -36.53
C GLU A 383 2.43 16.84 -35.13
N GLY A 384 3.15 17.53 -34.22
CA GLY A 384 2.57 18.13 -33.02
C GLY A 384 2.36 17.23 -31.81
N ASP A 385 3.06 17.58 -30.73
CA ASP A 385 2.77 17.28 -29.33
C ASP A 385 2.96 15.84 -28.83
N ILE A 386 4.02 15.67 -28.03
CA ILE A 386 4.34 14.48 -27.23
C ILE A 386 3.18 14.23 -26.22
N PRO A 387 2.40 13.14 -26.35
CA PRO A 387 1.46 12.72 -25.33
C PRO A 387 2.08 11.54 -24.57
N LEU A 388 2.75 11.81 -23.44
CA LEU A 388 3.11 10.79 -22.43
C LEU A 388 1.86 10.23 -21.69
N VAL A 389 0.66 10.55 -22.17
CA VAL A 389 -0.63 10.12 -21.65
C VAL A 389 -1.57 9.89 -22.82
N ARG A 390 -1.47 8.73 -23.47
CA ARG A 390 -2.55 8.04 -24.20
C ARG A 390 -1.94 6.93 -25.06
N GLN A 391 -1.98 5.70 -24.54
CA GLN A 391 -2.50 4.52 -25.25
C GLN A 391 -2.47 3.31 -24.30
N PRO A 392 -3.29 2.29 -24.56
CA PRO A 392 -4.04 1.61 -23.52
C PRO A 392 -3.20 0.55 -22.82
N PHE A 393 -3.16 0.61 -21.49
CA PHE A 393 -2.69 -0.49 -20.65
C PHE A 393 -3.74 -1.61 -20.67
N PHE A 394 -3.85 -2.29 -21.81
CA PHE A 394 -4.49 -3.60 -21.94
C PHE A 394 -3.36 -4.61 -22.20
N ARG A 395 -3.03 -5.43 -21.20
CA ARG A 395 -3.20 -6.85 -21.48
C ARG A 395 -4.71 -7.04 -21.50
N GLN A 396 -5.19 -7.59 -22.60
CA GLN A 396 -6.49 -8.23 -22.76
C GLN A 396 -7.40 -8.09 -21.51
N PRO A 397 -8.54 -7.36 -21.54
CA PRO A 397 -9.68 -7.91 -20.80
C PRO A 397 -9.77 -9.34 -21.29
N ILE A 398 -9.84 -10.33 -20.37
CA ILE A 398 -10.08 -11.75 -20.64
C ILE A 398 -10.37 -11.96 -22.13
N THR A 399 -9.38 -12.35 -22.92
CA THR A 399 -9.71 -12.70 -24.31
C THR A 399 -10.53 -13.96 -24.16
N LEU A 400 -11.85 -13.79 -24.31
CA LEU A 400 -12.76 -14.81 -24.76
C LEU A 400 -12.19 -15.30 -26.09
N THR A 401 -11.21 -16.19 -26.03
CA THR A 401 -10.79 -16.97 -27.18
C THR A 401 -11.91 -17.95 -27.45
N ALA A 402 -12.88 -17.52 -28.26
CA ALA A 402 -13.76 -18.44 -28.95
C ALA A 402 -12.89 -19.24 -29.92
N HIS A 403 -12.58 -20.48 -29.54
CA HIS A 403 -12.01 -21.43 -30.48
C HIS A 403 -13.10 -21.83 -31.47
N TYR A 404 -13.07 -21.23 -32.67
CA TYR A 404 -13.78 -21.79 -33.81
C TYR A 404 -13.05 -23.05 -34.25
N SER A 405 -13.66 -24.21 -34.00
CA SER A 405 -13.34 -25.43 -34.75
C SER A 405 -14.09 -25.37 -36.06
N ASP A 406 -13.35 -25.21 -37.16
CA ASP A 406 -13.83 -25.41 -38.52
C ASP A 406 -14.53 -26.77 -38.65
N SER A 407 -15.78 -26.78 -39.10
CA SER A 407 -16.32 -27.80 -40.00
C SER A 407 -17.64 -27.36 -40.64
N PRO A 408 -17.92 -27.84 -41.86
CA PRO A 408 -18.59 -27.06 -42.89
C PRO A 408 -20.09 -27.36 -42.90
N LEU A 409 -20.91 -26.36 -43.19
CA LEU A 409 -22.11 -26.49 -44.03
C LEU A 409 -22.77 -25.11 -44.22
N PHE A 410 -23.13 -24.85 -45.47
CA PHE A 410 -23.88 -23.71 -46.01
C PHE A 410 -23.13 -22.41 -46.40
N ARG A 411 -22.61 -22.51 -47.63
CA ARG A 411 -22.55 -21.53 -48.72
C ARG A 411 -23.37 -20.23 -48.58
N GLN A 412 -22.63 -19.12 -48.61
CA GLN A 412 -22.69 -18.01 -49.59
C GLN A 412 -23.88 -17.00 -49.57
N PRO A 413 -23.76 -15.83 -50.25
CA PRO A 413 -23.66 -14.52 -49.58
C PRO A 413 -24.80 -13.55 -49.95
N ASN A 414 -24.99 -12.47 -49.19
CA ASN A 414 -25.63 -11.22 -49.61
C ASN A 414 -25.18 -10.12 -48.62
N ILE A 415 -24.26 -9.23 -48.98
CA ILE A 415 -24.55 -7.90 -49.56
C ILE A 415 -25.83 -7.28 -48.99
N LEU A 416 -25.67 -6.30 -48.11
CA LEU A 416 -26.46 -5.05 -48.12
C LEU A 416 -25.77 -3.99 -47.25
N THR A 417 -25.17 -3.04 -47.95
CA THR A 417 -24.86 -1.67 -47.49
C THR A 417 -26.13 -0.84 -47.27
N ALA A 418 -25.94 0.29 -46.57
CA ALA A 418 -26.82 1.46 -46.33
C ALA A 418 -27.44 1.48 -44.91
N GLN A 419 -27.45 2.59 -44.17
CA GLN A 419 -27.12 3.99 -44.46
C GLN A 419 -26.73 4.69 -43.15
#